data_AF-A0A9E5DHM0-F1
#
_entry.id   AF-A0A9E5DHM0-F1
#
_cell.length_a   1.000
_cell.length_b   1.000
_cell.length_c   1.000
_cell.angle_alpha   90.00
_cell.angle_beta   90.00
_cell.angle_gamma   90.00
#
_symmetry.space_group_name_H-M   'P 1'
#
loop_
_entity.id
_entity.type
_entity.pdbx_description
1 polymer ?
#
loop_
_entity_poly.entity_id
_entity_poly.type
_entity_poly.pdbx_seq_one_letter_code
_entity_poly.pdbx_strand_id
1 'polypeptide(L)'
;MKVLNLWKYILAYSLLFALLLSLLLTRSALYLISIIVIPLLITVTALLIGDVEIINRNENLHKAFRNIIAPSVFVYLFFSSLSNLLISHFRDYVTFISYFMSFIILGFIGFFIDRTAKSYELELYESLNYASRFFLFLALGYFFGSLYKPLLYPFAGISLIYLIVSPIPYMAKRWNFDYSGVTNNMTMLTITSFGLGLFYMLLIIPKPPQYNTYILLAFVLMASIAISYAGYKVYTSGTSVVEKITEEIYEKHKREVEVIPSPEFAVFENAIKEFVVNGKKEKLLIYLTHELTKDGLSYESIFNELEELILYNAPVIKKANKKVIESEVNKRLKIVNEVLKKLMVSKNA
;
A
#
# COMPACT_ATOMS: atom_id res chain seq x y z
N MET A 1 12.85 -13.15 -32.41
CA MET A 1 13.21 -11.72 -32.43
C MET A 1 11.98 -10.95 -32.90
N LYS A 2 11.30 -10.18 -32.03
CA LYS A 2 10.11 -9.40 -32.47
C LYS A 2 10.62 -8.21 -33.31
N VAL A 3 10.27 -8.15 -34.59
CA VAL A 3 10.68 -7.06 -35.49
C VAL A 3 9.72 -5.88 -35.30
N LEU A 4 10.27 -4.69 -35.06
CA LEU A 4 9.50 -3.46 -34.95
C LEU A 4 8.90 -3.11 -36.32
N ASN A 5 7.58 -3.10 -36.43
CA ASN A 5 6.91 -2.68 -37.65
C ASN A 5 6.83 -1.15 -37.70
N LEU A 6 7.91 -0.50 -38.15
CA LEU A 6 8.02 0.96 -38.25
C LEU A 6 7.07 1.57 -39.29
N TRP A 7 6.65 0.81 -40.30
CA TRP A 7 5.83 1.30 -41.40
C TRP A 7 4.51 1.91 -40.95
N LYS A 8 3.85 1.33 -39.95
CA LYS A 8 2.59 1.86 -39.42
C LYS A 8 2.76 3.26 -38.80
N TYR A 9 3.91 3.55 -38.21
CA TYR A 9 4.21 4.85 -37.60
C TYR A 9 4.57 5.87 -38.67
N ILE A 10 5.38 5.49 -39.67
CA ILE A 10 5.69 6.34 -40.83
C ILE A 10 4.38 6.75 -41.53
N LEU A 11 3.48 5.79 -41.76
CA LEU A 11 2.17 6.04 -42.35
C LEU A 11 1.33 6.97 -41.46
N ALA A 12 1.25 6.72 -40.15
CA ALA A 12 0.52 7.57 -39.22
C ALA A 12 1.06 9.02 -39.19
N TYR A 13 2.39 9.21 -39.13
CA TYR A 13 2.99 10.54 -39.17
C TYR A 13 2.76 11.22 -40.51
N SER A 14 2.82 10.50 -41.63
CA SER A 14 2.55 11.07 -42.96
C SER A 14 1.10 11.55 -43.09
N LEU A 15 0.14 10.80 -42.57
CA LEU A 15 -1.27 11.20 -42.52
C LEU A 15 -1.47 12.41 -41.61
N LEU A 16 -0.82 12.43 -40.43
CA LEU A 16 -0.90 13.58 -39.51
C LEU A 16 -0.29 14.84 -40.11
N PHE A 17 0.79 14.71 -40.88
CA PHE A 17 1.41 15.82 -41.59
C PHE A 17 0.51 16.34 -42.72
N ALA A 18 -0.10 15.45 -43.50
CA ALA A 18 -1.08 15.83 -44.52
C ALA A 18 -2.31 16.52 -43.90
N LEU A 19 -2.80 16.01 -42.76
CA LEU A 19 -3.89 16.63 -41.99
C LEU A 19 -3.49 18.01 -41.45
N LEU A 20 -2.26 18.17 -40.94
CA LEU A 20 -1.75 19.45 -40.49
C LEU A 20 -1.75 20.47 -41.63
N LEU A 21 -1.22 20.09 -42.80
CA LEU A 21 -1.19 20.95 -43.99
C LEU A 21 -2.58 21.34 -44.47
N SER A 22 -3.54 20.40 -44.48
CA SER A 22 -4.91 20.71 -44.90
C SER A 22 -5.63 21.62 -43.91
N LEU A 23 -5.40 21.44 -42.61
CA LEU A 23 -6.00 22.27 -41.57
C LEU A 23 -5.45 23.70 -41.56
N LEU A 24 -4.17 23.91 -41.91
CA LEU A 24 -3.58 25.25 -42.01
C LEU A 24 -4.28 26.16 -43.03
N LEU A 25 -5.01 25.59 -43.99
CA LEU A 25 -5.80 26.34 -44.98
C LEU A 25 -7.15 26.85 -44.42
N THR A 26 -7.54 26.44 -43.22
CA THR A 26 -8.83 26.80 -42.61
C THR A 26 -8.71 27.97 -41.64
N ARG A 27 -9.76 28.81 -41.54
CA ARG A 27 -9.79 29.93 -40.59
C ARG A 27 -9.74 29.49 -39.12
N SER A 28 -10.11 28.25 -38.84
CA SER A 28 -10.08 27.60 -37.52
C SER A 28 -8.85 26.72 -37.30
N ALA A 29 -7.82 26.83 -38.15
CA ALA A 29 -6.61 25.99 -38.14
C ALA A 29 -6.02 25.79 -36.74
N LEU A 30 -5.77 26.88 -36.01
CA LEU A 30 -5.12 26.84 -34.69
C LEU A 30 -5.93 26.03 -33.66
N TYR A 31 -7.27 26.10 -33.70
CA TYR A 31 -8.13 25.34 -32.79
C TYR A 31 -8.16 23.86 -33.16
N LEU A 32 -8.27 23.54 -34.45
CA LEU A 32 -8.29 22.14 -34.90
C LEU A 32 -6.93 21.46 -34.72
N ILE A 33 -5.83 22.20 -34.91
CA ILE A 33 -4.48 21.70 -34.65
C ILE A 33 -4.29 21.41 -33.17
N SER A 34 -4.69 22.33 -32.28
CA SER A 34 -4.53 22.14 -30.83
C SER A 34 -5.42 21.02 -30.27
N ILE A 35 -6.66 20.89 -30.75
CA ILE A 35 -7.62 19.89 -30.26
C ILE A 35 -7.36 18.51 -30.85
N ILE A 36 -6.94 18.40 -32.12
CA ILE A 36 -6.90 17.11 -32.83
C ILE A 36 -5.46 16.70 -33.15
N VAL A 37 -4.69 17.54 -33.84
CA VAL A 37 -3.39 17.15 -34.38
C VAL A 37 -2.35 16.95 -33.29
N ILE A 38 -2.23 17.88 -32.33
CA ILE A 38 -1.24 17.80 -31.25
C ILE A 38 -1.49 16.55 -30.37
N PRO A 39 -2.71 16.29 -29.86
CA PRO A 39 -2.98 15.08 -29.10
C PRO A 39 -2.65 13.81 -29.87
N LEU A 40 -3.07 13.70 -31.14
CA LEU A 40 -2.79 12.52 -31.96
C LEU A 40 -1.29 12.31 -32.18
N LEU A 41 -0.53 13.36 -32.48
CA LEU A 41 0.90 13.27 -32.71
C LEU A 41 1.63 12.75 -31.46
N ILE A 42 1.29 13.28 -30.29
CA ILE A 42 1.89 12.84 -29.02
C ILE A 42 1.46 11.41 -28.67
N THR A 43 0.20 11.02 -28.96
CA THR A 43 -0.26 9.63 -28.79
C THR A 43 0.49 8.66 -29.69
N VAL A 44 0.68 8.98 -30.98
CA VAL A 44 1.46 8.15 -31.91
C VAL A 44 2.91 8.03 -31.42
N THR A 45 3.47 9.10 -30.86
CA THR A 45 4.83 9.10 -30.27
C THR A 45 4.90 8.19 -29.04
N ALA A 46 3.94 8.29 -28.12
CA ALA A 46 3.86 7.42 -26.95
C ALA A 46 3.68 5.93 -27.32
N LEU A 47 2.90 5.64 -28.38
CA LEU A 47 2.75 4.30 -28.92
C LEU A 47 4.04 3.78 -29.56
N LEU A 48 4.82 4.63 -30.22
CA LEU A 48 6.13 4.27 -30.77
C LEU A 48 7.10 3.90 -29.64
N ILE A 49 7.18 4.73 -28.59
CA ILE A 49 7.99 4.44 -27.40
C ILE A 49 7.56 3.10 -26.78
N GLY A 50 6.26 2.87 -26.62
CA GLY A 50 5.75 1.59 -26.10
C GLY A 50 6.15 0.37 -26.94
N ASP A 51 6.18 0.49 -28.26
CA ASP A 51 6.61 -0.61 -29.14
C ASP A 51 8.14 -0.82 -29.13
N VAL A 52 8.93 0.23 -28.91
CA VAL A 52 10.38 0.10 -28.68
C VAL A 52 10.67 -0.68 -27.41
N GLU A 53 9.87 -0.50 -26.35
CA GLU A 53 10.04 -1.24 -25.09
C GLU A 53 9.79 -2.76 -25.21
N ILE A 54 9.01 -3.21 -26.22
CA ILE A 54 8.92 -4.64 -26.53
C ILE A 54 10.27 -5.21 -26.94
N ILE A 55 11.06 -4.45 -27.71
CA ILE A 55 12.37 -4.87 -28.20
C ILE A 55 13.33 -4.99 -27.01
N ASN A 56 13.21 -4.09 -26.03
CA ASN A 56 13.93 -4.11 -24.76
C ASN A 56 13.44 -5.20 -23.78
N ARG A 57 12.50 -6.06 -24.21
CA ARG A 57 11.90 -7.15 -23.42
C ARG A 57 11.14 -6.68 -22.17
N ASN A 58 10.69 -5.43 -22.14
CA ASN A 58 9.91 -4.91 -21.02
C ASN A 58 8.41 -4.90 -21.35
N GLU A 59 7.79 -6.08 -21.26
CA GLU A 59 6.38 -6.27 -21.63
C GLU A 59 5.42 -5.44 -20.75
N ASN A 60 5.79 -5.18 -19.50
CA ASN A 60 5.00 -4.35 -18.59
C ASN A 60 5.00 -2.89 -19.03
N LEU A 61 6.16 -2.33 -19.40
CA LEU A 61 6.22 -0.97 -19.94
C LEU A 61 5.47 -0.87 -21.28
N HIS A 62 5.60 -1.87 -22.16
CA HIS A 62 4.82 -1.88 -23.40
C HIS A 62 3.30 -1.76 -23.14
N LYS A 63 2.78 -2.62 -22.26
CA LYS A 63 1.36 -2.59 -21.88
C LYS A 63 0.97 -1.25 -21.25
N ALA A 64 1.80 -0.69 -20.38
CA ALA A 64 1.55 0.60 -19.73
C ALA A 64 1.52 1.76 -20.75
N PHE A 65 2.49 1.83 -21.65
CA PHE A 65 2.54 2.87 -22.68
C PHE A 65 1.32 2.81 -23.60
N ARG A 66 0.96 1.60 -24.05
CA ARG A 66 -0.11 1.40 -25.02
C ARG A 66 -1.51 1.57 -24.44
N ASN A 67 -1.74 1.08 -23.23
CA ASN A 67 -3.09 1.00 -22.67
C ASN A 67 -3.37 2.09 -21.63
N ILE A 68 -2.34 2.72 -21.06
CA ILE A 68 -2.49 3.76 -20.03
C ILE A 68 -1.94 5.09 -20.54
N ILE A 69 -0.63 5.19 -20.83
CA ILE A 69 0.03 6.47 -21.08
C ILE A 69 -0.48 7.14 -22.36
N ALA A 70 -0.43 6.43 -23.50
CA ALA A 70 -0.87 6.98 -24.79
C ALA A 70 -2.33 7.47 -24.77
N PRO A 71 -3.33 6.68 -24.30
CA PRO A 71 -4.69 7.18 -24.21
C PRO A 71 -4.90 8.23 -23.12
N SER A 72 -4.16 8.19 -21.99
CA SER A 72 -4.26 9.22 -20.94
C SER A 72 -3.75 10.58 -21.42
N VAL A 73 -2.62 10.59 -22.13
CA VAL A 73 -2.04 11.81 -22.70
C VAL A 73 -2.93 12.37 -23.80
N PHE A 74 -3.53 11.50 -24.64
CA PHE A 74 -4.53 11.93 -25.61
C PHE A 74 -5.68 12.68 -24.94
N VAL A 75 -6.32 12.03 -23.96
CA VAL A 75 -7.47 12.58 -23.22
C VAL A 75 -7.08 13.89 -22.55
N TYR A 76 -5.94 13.94 -21.86
CA TYR A 76 -5.46 15.15 -21.18
C TYR A 76 -5.32 16.33 -22.16
N LEU A 77 -4.62 16.14 -23.27
CA LEU A 77 -4.36 17.21 -24.23
C LEU A 77 -5.63 17.62 -24.99
N PHE A 78 -6.47 16.66 -25.36
CA PHE A 78 -7.74 16.91 -26.04
C PHE A 78 -8.67 17.77 -25.16
N PHE A 79 -8.93 17.33 -23.93
CA PHE A 79 -9.85 18.04 -23.04
C PHE A 79 -9.24 19.33 -22.48
N SER A 80 -7.92 19.42 -22.32
CA SER A 80 -7.27 20.69 -21.96
C SER A 80 -7.40 21.74 -23.08
N SER A 81 -7.18 21.34 -24.33
CA SER A 81 -7.35 22.23 -25.49
C SER A 81 -8.80 22.63 -25.69
N LEU A 82 -9.74 21.68 -25.53
CA LEU A 82 -11.17 21.96 -25.54
C LEU A 82 -11.59 22.89 -24.41
N SER A 83 -11.05 22.70 -23.20
CA SER A 83 -11.30 23.56 -22.04
C SER A 83 -10.88 25.01 -22.35
N ASN A 84 -9.68 25.20 -22.90
CA ASN A 84 -9.19 26.54 -23.27
C ASN A 84 -10.09 27.22 -24.31
N LEU A 85 -10.56 26.48 -25.32
CA LEU A 85 -11.50 26.99 -26.32
C LEU A 85 -12.85 27.35 -25.68
N LEU A 86 -13.38 26.51 -24.81
CA LEU A 86 -14.65 26.81 -24.14
C LEU A 86 -14.50 28.03 -23.21
N ILE A 87 -13.41 28.12 -22.48
CA ILE A 87 -13.10 29.27 -21.61
C ILE A 87 -13.01 30.57 -22.41
N SER A 88 -12.44 30.55 -23.62
CA SER A 88 -12.33 31.77 -24.43
C SER A 88 -13.70 32.31 -24.86
N HIS A 89 -14.70 31.44 -25.04
CA HIS A 89 -16.07 31.79 -25.45
C HIS A 89 -17.02 31.99 -24.26
N PHE A 90 -16.81 31.28 -23.15
CA PHE A 90 -17.67 31.26 -21.96
C PHE A 90 -16.90 31.69 -20.71
N ARG A 91 -16.38 32.93 -20.73
CA ARG A 91 -15.49 33.46 -19.68
C ARG A 91 -16.11 33.45 -18.28
N ASP A 92 -17.42 33.66 -18.18
CA ASP A 92 -18.11 33.65 -16.88
C ASP A 92 -18.15 32.25 -16.23
N TYR A 93 -17.94 31.19 -17.02
CA TYR A 93 -18.00 29.80 -16.59
C TYR A 93 -16.63 29.13 -16.45
N VAL A 94 -15.53 29.91 -16.41
CA VAL A 94 -14.15 29.38 -16.35
C VAL A 94 -13.98 28.32 -15.26
N THR A 95 -14.46 28.59 -14.05
CA THR A 95 -14.33 27.67 -12.92
C THR A 95 -15.08 26.37 -13.19
N PHE A 96 -16.33 26.45 -13.64
CA PHE A 96 -17.15 25.28 -13.93
C PHE A 96 -16.52 24.42 -15.03
N ILE A 97 -16.13 25.05 -16.14
CA ILE A 97 -15.50 24.37 -17.29
C ILE A 97 -14.20 23.68 -16.86
N SER A 98 -13.35 24.36 -16.08
CA SER A 98 -12.07 23.80 -15.64
C SER A 98 -12.25 22.58 -14.75
N TYR A 99 -13.19 22.64 -13.79
CA TYR A 99 -13.48 21.52 -12.90
C TYR A 99 -14.14 20.36 -13.64
N PHE A 100 -15.12 20.64 -14.49
CA PHE A 100 -15.80 19.60 -15.27
C PHE A 100 -14.85 18.89 -16.24
N MET A 101 -13.96 19.62 -16.91
CA MET A 101 -12.94 19.01 -17.78
C MET A 101 -11.94 18.18 -16.97
N SER A 102 -11.54 18.64 -15.79
CA SER A 102 -10.68 17.87 -14.89
C SER A 102 -11.35 16.57 -14.43
N PHE A 103 -12.66 16.60 -14.13
CA PHE A 103 -13.44 15.40 -13.83
C PHE A 103 -13.39 14.40 -14.98
N ILE A 104 -13.64 14.84 -16.21
CA ILE A 104 -13.61 13.96 -17.39
C ILE A 104 -12.21 13.36 -17.59
N ILE A 105 -11.17 14.20 -17.57
CA ILE A 105 -9.78 13.76 -17.76
C ILE A 105 -9.40 12.69 -16.75
N LEU A 106 -9.58 12.98 -15.45
CA LEU A 106 -9.18 12.06 -14.39
C LEU A 106 -10.04 10.80 -14.38
N GLY A 107 -11.34 10.92 -14.70
CA GLY A 107 -12.24 9.78 -14.82
C GLY A 107 -11.78 8.78 -15.89
N PHE A 108 -11.42 9.27 -17.08
CA PHE A 108 -10.86 8.43 -18.15
C PHE A 108 -9.51 7.83 -17.79
N ILE A 109 -8.60 8.60 -17.18
CA ILE A 109 -7.29 8.07 -16.73
C ILE A 109 -7.49 6.94 -15.74
N GLY A 110 -8.35 7.12 -14.72
CA GLY A 110 -8.69 6.08 -13.76
C GLY A 110 -9.25 4.83 -14.44
N PHE A 111 -10.19 5.01 -15.39
CA PHE A 111 -10.75 3.90 -16.15
C PHE A 111 -9.70 3.13 -16.98
N PHE A 112 -8.77 3.81 -17.65
CA PHE A 112 -7.70 3.16 -18.40
C PHE A 112 -6.77 2.36 -17.49
N ILE A 113 -6.46 2.89 -16.31
CA ILE A 113 -5.65 2.18 -15.31
C ILE A 113 -6.40 0.94 -14.81
N ASP A 114 -7.68 1.04 -14.42
CA ASP A 114 -8.48 -0.11 -13.94
C ASP A 114 -8.55 -1.23 -14.98
N ARG A 115 -8.85 -0.86 -16.24
CA ARG A 115 -8.95 -1.81 -17.34
C ARG A 115 -7.62 -2.54 -17.56
N THR A 116 -6.50 -1.81 -17.49
CA THR A 116 -5.18 -2.38 -17.75
C THR A 116 -4.66 -3.17 -16.55
N ALA A 117 -5.02 -2.79 -15.31
CA ALA A 117 -4.61 -3.44 -14.08
C ALA A 117 -4.87 -4.95 -14.12
N LYS A 118 -6.02 -5.37 -14.65
CA LYS A 118 -6.46 -6.78 -14.77
C LYS A 118 -5.52 -7.68 -15.60
N SER A 119 -4.60 -7.08 -16.37
CA SER A 119 -3.64 -7.80 -17.22
C SER A 119 -2.25 -7.99 -16.60
N TYR A 120 -2.08 -7.56 -15.35
CA TYR A 120 -0.83 -7.68 -14.59
C TYR A 120 -0.92 -8.72 -13.47
N GLU A 121 0.24 -9.10 -12.93
CA GLU A 121 0.37 -9.91 -11.72
C GLU A 121 -0.34 -9.27 -10.52
N LEU A 122 -0.75 -10.08 -9.53
CA LEU A 122 -1.59 -9.69 -8.41
C LEU A 122 -1.13 -8.41 -7.70
N GLU A 123 0.16 -8.26 -7.40
CA GLU A 123 0.66 -7.13 -6.63
C GLU A 123 0.66 -5.83 -7.43
N LEU A 124 0.95 -5.92 -8.72
CA LEU A 124 0.92 -4.78 -9.64
C LEU A 124 -0.52 -4.43 -10.03
N TYR A 125 -1.40 -5.44 -10.11
CA TYR A 125 -2.85 -5.26 -10.21
C TYR A 125 -3.40 -4.46 -9.02
N GLU A 126 -3.09 -4.85 -7.78
CA GLU A 126 -3.56 -4.13 -6.59
C GLU A 126 -3.03 -2.70 -6.54
N SER A 127 -1.73 -2.51 -6.83
CA SER A 127 -1.10 -1.19 -6.90
C SER A 127 -1.79 -0.27 -7.92
N LEU A 128 -2.03 -0.78 -9.13
CA LEU A 128 -2.72 -0.04 -10.18
C LEU A 128 -4.21 0.17 -9.87
N ASN A 129 -4.88 -0.78 -9.21
CA ASN A 129 -6.27 -0.61 -8.79
C ASN A 129 -6.40 0.52 -7.77
N TYR A 130 -5.48 0.63 -6.80
CA TYR A 130 -5.43 1.78 -5.89
C TYR A 130 -5.11 3.08 -6.63
N ALA A 131 -4.18 3.08 -7.59
CA ALA A 131 -3.92 4.25 -8.42
C ALA A 131 -5.16 4.68 -9.23
N SER A 132 -5.91 3.73 -9.80
CA SER A 132 -7.17 3.99 -10.48
C SER A 132 -8.18 4.64 -9.54
N ARG A 133 -8.38 4.09 -8.34
CA ARG A 133 -9.28 4.67 -7.33
C ARG A 133 -8.86 6.08 -6.93
N PHE A 134 -7.56 6.37 -6.82
CA PHE A 134 -7.09 7.74 -6.63
C PHE A 134 -7.64 8.68 -7.71
N PHE A 135 -7.45 8.34 -8.99
CA PHE A 135 -7.94 9.16 -10.09
C PHE A 135 -9.47 9.27 -10.10
N LEU A 136 -10.20 8.19 -9.85
CA LEU A 136 -11.67 8.19 -9.83
C LEU A 136 -12.25 9.02 -8.68
N PHE A 137 -11.71 8.90 -7.46
CA PHE A 137 -12.16 9.74 -6.34
C PHE A 137 -11.76 11.20 -6.54
N LEU A 138 -10.57 11.47 -7.07
CA LEU A 138 -10.20 12.85 -7.40
C LEU A 138 -11.12 13.43 -8.49
N ALA A 139 -11.48 12.64 -9.50
CA ALA A 139 -12.45 13.02 -10.52
C ALA A 139 -13.80 13.39 -9.88
N LEU A 140 -14.33 12.56 -8.97
CA LEU A 140 -15.54 12.88 -8.22
C LEU A 140 -15.39 14.19 -7.43
N GLY A 141 -14.22 14.42 -6.82
CA GLY A 141 -13.92 15.69 -6.15
C GLY A 141 -14.01 16.90 -7.07
N TYR A 142 -13.51 16.79 -8.31
CA TYR A 142 -13.68 17.83 -9.32
C TYR A 142 -15.13 18.00 -9.79
N PHE A 143 -15.89 16.91 -9.93
CA PHE A 143 -17.31 16.97 -10.27
C PHE A 143 -18.13 17.68 -9.20
N PHE A 144 -18.00 17.28 -7.94
CA PHE A 144 -18.70 17.97 -6.85
C PHE A 144 -18.16 19.39 -6.62
N GLY A 145 -16.86 19.59 -6.83
CA GLY A 145 -16.23 20.91 -6.78
C GLY A 145 -16.75 21.88 -7.85
N SER A 146 -17.20 21.39 -9.02
CA SER A 146 -17.82 22.24 -10.04
C SER A 146 -19.20 22.76 -9.61
N LEU A 147 -19.90 22.02 -8.74
CA LEU A 147 -21.18 22.43 -8.16
C LEU A 147 -20.97 23.37 -6.98
N TYR A 148 -20.07 22.99 -6.06
CA TYR A 148 -19.71 23.79 -4.90
C TYR A 148 -18.27 23.47 -4.50
N LYS A 149 -17.35 24.45 -4.64
CA LYS A 149 -15.89 24.25 -4.45
C LYS A 149 -15.54 23.48 -3.17
N PRO A 150 -16.14 23.75 -1.99
CA PRO A 150 -15.82 23.01 -0.77
C PRO A 150 -16.16 21.51 -0.81
N LEU A 151 -17.08 21.06 -1.67
CA LEU A 151 -17.39 19.62 -1.80
C LEU A 151 -16.25 18.81 -2.45
N LEU A 152 -15.20 19.46 -2.96
CA LEU A 152 -14.02 18.76 -3.47
C LEU A 152 -13.27 18.02 -2.35
N TYR A 153 -13.20 18.61 -1.15
CA TYR A 153 -12.27 18.17 -0.10
C TYR A 153 -12.55 16.78 0.48
N PRO A 154 -13.81 16.34 0.73
CA PRO A 154 -14.10 14.96 1.15
C PRO A 154 -13.52 13.91 0.18
N PHE A 155 -13.69 14.12 -1.12
CA PHE A 155 -13.21 13.19 -2.15
C PHE A 155 -11.71 13.31 -2.38
N ALA A 156 -11.15 14.52 -2.31
CA ALA A 156 -9.71 14.72 -2.35
C ALA A 156 -9.01 14.00 -1.18
N GLY A 157 -9.58 14.06 0.03
CA GLY A 157 -9.09 13.31 1.19
C GLY A 157 -9.03 11.80 0.94
N ILE A 158 -10.11 11.21 0.40
CA ILE A 158 -10.11 9.79 0.00
C ILE A 158 -9.04 9.53 -1.07
N SER A 159 -8.94 10.39 -2.08
CA SER A 159 -7.98 10.21 -3.17
C SER A 159 -6.54 10.15 -2.65
N LEU A 160 -6.18 11.02 -1.70
CA LEU A 160 -4.84 11.04 -1.11
C LEU A 160 -4.48 9.73 -0.41
N ILE A 161 -5.43 9.09 0.29
CA ILE A 161 -5.20 7.77 0.87
C ILE A 161 -4.87 6.74 -0.20
N TYR A 162 -5.66 6.71 -1.28
CA TYR A 162 -5.39 5.79 -2.39
C TYR A 162 -4.05 6.07 -3.09
N LEU A 163 -3.64 7.35 -3.20
CA LEU A 163 -2.33 7.71 -3.72
C LEU A 163 -1.21 7.18 -2.83
N ILE A 164 -1.29 7.41 -1.52
CA ILE A 164 -0.30 6.98 -0.53
C ILE A 164 -0.19 5.44 -0.50
N VAL A 165 -1.31 4.74 -0.61
CA VAL A 165 -1.33 3.27 -0.55
C VAL A 165 -1.01 2.62 -1.88
N SER A 166 -1.16 3.32 -3.01
CA SER A 166 -0.90 2.74 -4.34
C SER A 166 0.47 2.08 -4.52
N PRO A 167 1.62 2.61 -4.03
CA PRO A 167 2.90 1.91 -4.18
C PRO A 167 3.08 0.73 -3.22
N ILE A 168 2.27 0.62 -2.16
CA ILE A 168 2.51 -0.31 -1.04
C ILE A 168 2.51 -1.78 -1.48
N PRO A 169 1.53 -2.30 -2.26
CA PRO A 169 1.54 -3.71 -2.67
C PRO A 169 2.79 -4.09 -3.47
N TYR A 170 3.22 -3.21 -4.38
CA TYR A 170 4.42 -3.44 -5.18
C TYR A 170 5.70 -3.38 -4.34
N MET A 171 5.80 -2.41 -3.41
CA MET A 171 6.92 -2.32 -2.47
C MET A 171 6.96 -3.50 -1.50
N ALA A 172 5.80 -3.98 -1.06
CA ALA A 172 5.67 -5.14 -0.17
C ALA A 172 6.27 -6.40 -0.77
N LYS A 173 5.99 -6.68 -2.05
CA LYS A 173 6.64 -7.76 -2.80
C LYS A 173 8.16 -7.58 -2.85
N ARG A 174 8.63 -6.38 -3.18
CA ARG A 174 10.06 -6.07 -3.36
C ARG A 174 10.86 -6.17 -2.07
N TRP A 175 10.26 -5.77 -0.95
CA TRP A 175 10.92 -5.72 0.37
C TRP A 175 10.47 -6.83 1.32
N ASN A 176 9.60 -7.72 0.86
CA ASN A 176 9.09 -8.88 1.59
C ASN A 176 8.52 -8.52 2.98
N PHE A 177 7.69 -7.47 3.04
CA PHE A 177 6.95 -7.09 4.25
C PHE A 177 5.46 -7.34 4.06
N ASP A 178 4.76 -7.66 5.16
CA ASP A 178 3.31 -7.81 5.13
C ASP A 178 2.61 -6.44 5.18
N TYR A 179 1.68 -6.23 4.25
CA TYR A 179 0.87 -5.02 4.13
C TYR A 179 -0.63 -5.28 4.40
N SER A 180 -0.98 -6.48 4.87
CA SER A 180 -2.36 -6.87 5.24
C SER A 180 -3.01 -5.90 6.23
N GLY A 181 -2.22 -5.33 7.15
CA GLY A 181 -2.69 -4.30 8.08
C GLY A 181 -3.17 -3.02 7.39
N VAL A 182 -2.58 -2.66 6.24
CA VAL A 182 -3.04 -1.50 5.45
C VAL A 182 -4.32 -1.88 4.70
N THR A 183 -4.33 -3.02 3.99
CA THR A 183 -5.46 -3.45 3.17
C THR A 183 -6.73 -3.67 3.99
N ASN A 184 -6.62 -4.32 5.16
CA ASN A 184 -7.74 -4.61 6.06
C ASN A 184 -8.35 -3.33 6.66
N ASN A 185 -7.57 -2.26 6.81
CA ASN A 185 -8.03 -0.99 7.36
C ASN A 185 -8.39 0.04 6.29
N MET A 186 -8.33 -0.28 4.99
CA MET A 186 -8.58 0.69 3.91
C MET A 186 -9.94 1.36 4.01
N THR A 187 -11.01 0.60 4.25
CA THR A 187 -12.35 1.16 4.40
C THR A 187 -12.38 2.19 5.52
N MET A 188 -11.78 1.89 6.66
CA MET A 188 -11.71 2.80 7.78
C MET A 188 -10.90 4.07 7.45
N LEU A 189 -9.72 3.92 6.85
CA LEU A 189 -8.87 5.05 6.43
C LEU A 189 -9.60 5.96 5.44
N THR A 190 -10.36 5.40 4.49
CA THR A 190 -11.16 6.18 3.54
C THR A 190 -12.33 6.89 4.19
N ILE A 191 -13.07 6.25 5.11
CA ILE A 191 -14.16 6.88 5.88
C ILE A 191 -13.62 8.02 6.74
N THR A 192 -12.52 7.79 7.46
CA THR A 192 -11.88 8.81 8.29
C THR A 192 -11.42 10.00 7.43
N SER A 193 -10.82 9.75 6.27
CA SER A 193 -10.35 10.82 5.39
C SER A 193 -11.48 11.59 4.72
N PHE A 194 -12.57 10.91 4.38
CA PHE A 194 -13.80 11.56 3.93
C PHE A 194 -14.40 12.46 5.02
N GLY A 195 -14.50 11.95 6.25
CA GLY A 195 -14.95 12.71 7.41
C GLY A 195 -14.07 13.95 7.66
N LEU A 196 -12.74 13.79 7.67
CA LEU A 196 -11.82 14.92 7.79
C LEU A 196 -11.99 15.94 6.66
N GLY A 197 -12.21 15.49 5.43
CA GLY A 197 -12.50 16.38 4.30
C GLY A 197 -13.85 17.11 4.44
N LEU A 198 -14.88 16.48 5.01
CA LEU A 198 -16.15 17.16 5.36
C LEU A 198 -15.95 18.21 6.45
N PHE A 199 -15.16 17.92 7.48
CA PHE A 199 -14.84 18.92 8.50
C PHE A 199 -13.99 20.05 7.93
N TYR A 200 -13.05 19.75 7.04
CA TYR A 200 -12.24 20.77 6.37
C TYR A 200 -13.11 21.66 5.46
N MET A 201 -14.12 21.09 4.80
CA MET A 201 -15.13 21.86 4.09
C MET A 201 -15.81 22.89 5.01
N LEU A 202 -16.21 22.51 6.24
CA LEU A 202 -16.80 23.44 7.20
C LEU A 202 -15.86 24.59 7.59
N LEU A 203 -14.53 24.42 7.50
CA LEU A 203 -13.57 25.49 7.74
C LEU A 203 -13.56 26.56 6.64
N ILE A 204 -13.86 26.17 5.40
CA ILE A 204 -13.75 27.04 4.23
C ILE A 204 -15.03 27.82 3.95
N ILE A 205 -16.18 27.32 4.42
CA ILE A 205 -17.45 28.02 4.28
C ILE A 205 -17.35 29.39 5.00
N PRO A 206 -17.64 30.51 4.30
CA PRO A 206 -17.60 31.84 4.90
C PRO A 206 -18.52 31.91 6.13
N LYS A 207 -17.97 32.33 7.26
CA LYS A 207 -18.65 32.36 8.56
C LYS A 207 -18.03 33.44 9.46
N PRO A 208 -18.74 33.89 10.51
CA PRO A 208 -18.21 34.85 11.46
C PRO A 208 -16.87 34.37 12.08
N PRO A 209 -15.88 35.26 12.29
CA PRO A 209 -14.54 34.89 12.75
C PRO A 209 -14.53 34.10 14.07
N GLN A 210 -15.46 34.43 14.98
CA GLN A 210 -15.59 33.77 16.29
C GLN A 210 -15.82 32.26 16.15
N TYR A 211 -16.67 31.83 15.21
CA TYR A 211 -16.93 30.42 14.96
C TYR A 211 -15.75 29.70 14.29
N ASN A 212 -14.89 30.43 13.59
CA ASN A 212 -13.77 29.80 12.90
C ASN A 212 -12.75 29.21 13.89
N THR A 213 -12.46 29.92 14.99
CA THR A 213 -11.56 29.43 16.04
C THR A 213 -12.09 28.16 16.69
N TYR A 214 -13.38 28.11 17.04
CA TYR A 214 -13.99 26.92 17.64
C TYR A 214 -13.99 25.71 16.69
N ILE A 215 -14.31 25.94 15.41
CA ILE A 215 -14.34 24.86 14.41
C ILE A 215 -12.91 24.38 14.10
N LEU A 216 -11.93 25.27 14.08
CA LEU A 216 -10.52 24.90 13.92
C LEU A 216 -10.02 24.05 15.10
N LEU A 217 -10.34 24.45 16.33
CA LEU A 217 -9.96 23.70 17.52
C LEU A 217 -10.62 22.31 17.55
N ALA A 218 -11.91 22.23 17.22
CA ALA A 218 -12.61 20.96 17.06
C ALA A 218 -11.99 20.08 15.95
N PHE A 219 -11.61 20.68 14.82
CA PHE A 219 -10.95 19.99 13.72
C PHE A 219 -9.59 19.43 14.14
N VAL A 220 -8.75 20.22 14.82
CA VAL A 220 -7.44 19.77 15.29
C VAL A 220 -7.58 18.61 16.27
N LEU A 221 -8.53 18.67 17.21
CA LEU A 221 -8.81 17.58 18.15
C LEU A 221 -9.26 16.32 17.41
N MET A 222 -10.25 16.43 16.53
CA MET A 222 -10.77 15.32 15.74
C MET A 222 -9.71 14.68 14.84
N ALA A 223 -8.91 15.52 14.15
CA ALA A 223 -7.80 15.06 13.31
C ALA A 223 -6.74 14.35 14.13
N SER A 224 -6.38 14.88 15.30
CA SER A 224 -5.38 14.27 16.19
C SER A 224 -5.85 12.90 16.69
N ILE A 225 -7.12 12.79 17.11
CA ILE A 225 -7.72 11.51 17.52
C ILE A 225 -7.76 10.52 16.35
N ALA A 226 -8.21 10.97 15.17
CA ALA A 226 -8.30 10.15 13.97
C ALA A 226 -6.93 9.61 13.52
N ILE A 227 -5.91 10.47 13.47
CA ILE A 227 -4.54 10.10 13.09
C ILE A 227 -3.95 9.15 14.14
N SER A 228 -4.13 9.44 15.43
CA SER A 228 -3.62 8.58 16.51
C SER A 228 -4.28 7.20 16.48
N TYR A 229 -5.60 7.15 16.27
CA TYR A 229 -6.35 5.90 16.16
C TYR A 229 -5.93 5.09 14.92
N ALA A 230 -5.80 5.74 13.77
CA ALA A 230 -5.33 5.10 12.54
C ALA A 230 -3.89 4.55 12.72
N GLY A 231 -3.00 5.33 13.32
CA GLY A 231 -1.64 4.91 13.66
C GLY A 231 -1.63 3.70 14.59
N TYR A 232 -2.44 3.71 15.64
CA TYR A 232 -2.59 2.59 16.57
C TYR A 232 -3.12 1.31 15.88
N LYS A 233 -4.12 1.43 15.00
CA LYS A 233 -4.68 0.30 14.25
C LYS A 233 -3.66 -0.32 13.28
N VAL A 234 -2.91 0.52 12.57
CA VAL A 234 -1.83 0.06 11.68
C VAL A 234 -0.74 -0.64 12.49
N TYR A 235 -0.35 -0.06 13.63
CA TYR A 235 0.65 -0.65 14.53
C TYR A 235 0.22 -2.02 15.07
N THR A 236 -0.98 -2.12 15.64
CA THR A 236 -1.51 -3.37 16.23
C THR A 236 -1.77 -4.46 15.19
N SER A 237 -2.10 -4.09 13.96
CA SER A 237 -2.25 -5.04 12.87
C SER A 237 -0.88 -5.64 12.50
N GLY A 238 0.19 -4.84 12.50
CA GLY A 238 1.56 -5.31 12.29
C GLY A 238 2.06 -6.28 13.35
N THR A 239 1.72 -6.07 14.63
CA THR A 239 2.13 -6.98 15.72
C THR A 239 1.38 -8.32 15.69
N SER A 240 0.10 -8.33 15.31
CA SER A 240 -0.70 -9.56 15.23
C SER A 240 -0.19 -10.56 14.18
N VAL A 241 0.49 -10.07 13.14
CA VAL A 241 1.10 -10.91 12.09
C VAL A 241 2.34 -11.63 12.62
N VAL A 242 3.14 -10.93 13.44
CA VAL A 242 4.31 -11.54 14.10
C VAL A 242 3.86 -12.66 15.02
N GLU A 243 2.81 -12.42 15.83
CA GLU A 243 2.24 -13.44 16.72
C GLU A 243 1.76 -14.67 15.92
N LYS A 244 1.01 -14.48 14.83
CA LYS A 244 0.52 -15.58 13.99
C LYS A 244 1.64 -16.42 13.37
N ILE A 245 2.66 -15.78 12.78
CA ILE A 245 3.81 -16.50 12.20
C ILE A 245 4.53 -17.31 13.28
N THR A 246 4.67 -16.71 14.46
CA THR A 246 5.37 -17.33 15.59
C THR A 246 4.60 -18.52 16.16
N GLU A 247 3.28 -18.41 16.28
CA GLU A 247 2.40 -19.52 16.69
C GLU A 247 2.38 -20.64 15.65
N GLU A 248 2.36 -20.34 14.35
CA GLU A 248 2.37 -21.33 13.27
C GLU A 248 3.64 -22.20 13.30
N ILE A 249 4.80 -21.58 13.54
CA ILE A 249 6.08 -22.30 13.68
C ILE A 249 6.10 -23.17 14.94
N TYR A 250 5.58 -22.65 16.06
CA TYR A 250 5.49 -23.40 17.31
C TYR A 250 4.60 -24.64 17.19
N GLU A 251 3.40 -24.49 16.61
CA GLU A 251 2.47 -25.61 16.39
C GLU A 251 3.05 -26.66 15.45
N LYS A 252 3.85 -26.26 14.44
CA LYS A 252 4.57 -27.20 13.59
C LYS A 252 5.60 -28.00 14.37
N HIS A 253 6.39 -27.35 15.22
CA HIS A 253 7.38 -28.03 16.06
C HIS A 253 6.74 -28.98 17.09
N LYS A 254 5.62 -28.57 17.70
CA LYS A 254 4.85 -29.40 18.63
C LYS A 254 4.32 -30.69 18.00
N ARG A 255 4.04 -30.70 16.69
CA ARG A 255 3.61 -31.92 15.98
C ARG A 255 4.77 -32.87 15.67
N GLU A 256 6.01 -32.36 15.63
CA GLU A 256 7.22 -33.15 15.37
C GLU A 256 7.77 -33.80 16.66
N VAL A 257 7.51 -33.20 17.81
CA VAL A 257 7.87 -33.74 19.13
C VAL A 257 6.60 -34.31 19.76
N GLU A 258 6.36 -35.61 19.67
CA GLU A 258 5.19 -36.24 20.32
C GLU A 258 5.25 -36.02 21.85
N VAL A 259 4.48 -35.04 22.33
CA VAL A 259 4.36 -34.76 23.77
C VAL A 259 3.12 -35.47 24.32
N ILE A 260 3.32 -36.37 25.28
CA ILE A 260 2.24 -37.07 25.99
C ILE A 260 1.61 -36.09 27.01
N PRO A 261 0.31 -35.79 26.94
CA PRO A 261 -0.30 -34.77 27.79
C PRO A 261 -0.48 -35.29 29.23
N SER A 262 0.18 -34.64 30.19
CA SER A 262 -0.12 -34.74 31.63
C SER A 262 -0.47 -33.34 32.20
N PRO A 263 -1.23 -33.24 33.31
CA PRO A 263 -1.57 -31.94 33.92
C PRO A 263 -0.35 -31.13 34.38
N GLU A 264 0.71 -31.80 34.83
CA GLU A 264 2.00 -31.18 35.18
C GLU A 264 2.74 -30.70 33.93
N PHE A 265 2.54 -31.40 32.81
CA PHE A 265 3.07 -31.03 31.50
C PHE A 265 2.42 -29.78 30.93
N ALA A 266 1.16 -29.47 31.27
CA ALA A 266 0.46 -28.29 30.74
C ALA A 266 1.08 -26.97 31.21
N VAL A 267 1.55 -26.91 32.46
CA VAL A 267 2.23 -25.73 33.02
C VAL A 267 3.59 -25.54 32.35
N PHE A 268 4.32 -26.64 32.15
CA PHE A 268 5.60 -26.66 31.46
C PHE A 268 5.46 -26.26 29.98
N GLU A 269 4.47 -26.81 29.30
CA GLU A 269 4.20 -26.53 27.90
C GLU A 269 3.80 -25.07 27.68
N ASN A 270 3.00 -24.49 28.59
CA ASN A 270 2.68 -23.07 28.53
C ASN A 270 3.91 -22.19 28.75
N ALA A 271 4.81 -22.58 29.66
CA ALA A 271 6.08 -21.87 29.88
C ALA A 271 7.02 -21.95 28.66
N ILE A 272 7.10 -23.11 27.99
CA ILE A 272 7.81 -23.26 26.72
C ILE A 272 7.18 -22.40 25.64
N LYS A 273 5.85 -22.45 25.47
CA LYS A 273 5.12 -21.64 24.49
C LYS A 273 5.41 -20.16 24.71
N GLU A 274 5.35 -19.69 25.94
CA GLU A 274 5.58 -18.28 26.26
C GLU A 274 7.03 -17.83 25.98
N PHE A 275 8.01 -18.71 26.21
CA PHE A 275 9.40 -18.44 25.85
C PHE A 275 9.63 -18.44 24.33
N VAL A 276 9.18 -19.48 23.64
CA VAL A 276 9.40 -19.63 22.19
C VAL A 276 8.67 -18.52 21.42
N VAL A 277 7.40 -18.28 21.77
CA VAL A 277 6.56 -17.30 21.09
C VAL A 277 6.91 -15.87 21.49
N ASN A 278 6.92 -15.58 22.78
CA ASN A 278 7.02 -14.20 23.27
C ASN A 278 8.44 -13.81 23.71
N GLY A 279 9.40 -14.75 23.71
CA GLY A 279 10.76 -14.49 24.19
C GLY A 279 10.87 -14.34 25.71
N LYS A 280 9.79 -14.59 26.45
CA LYS A 280 9.70 -14.44 27.91
C LYS A 280 10.19 -15.71 28.59
N LYS A 281 11.40 -15.66 29.17
CA LYS A 281 12.08 -16.81 29.77
C LYS A 281 11.73 -17.02 31.24
N GLU A 282 11.07 -16.07 31.89
CA GLU A 282 10.93 -16.01 33.34
C GLU A 282 10.16 -17.22 33.88
N LYS A 283 9.01 -17.55 33.28
CA LYS A 283 8.20 -18.69 33.72
C LYS A 283 8.89 -20.03 33.48
N LEU A 284 9.61 -20.15 32.36
CA LEU A 284 10.37 -21.35 32.03
C LEU A 284 11.53 -21.55 33.01
N LEU A 285 12.27 -20.48 33.33
CA LEU A 285 13.33 -20.51 34.33
C LEU A 285 12.82 -20.90 35.71
N ILE A 286 11.71 -20.31 36.17
CA ILE A 286 11.11 -20.63 37.47
C ILE A 286 10.72 -22.11 37.54
N TYR A 287 10.04 -22.62 36.51
CA TYR A 287 9.61 -24.02 36.47
C TYR A 287 10.80 -24.98 36.47
N LEU A 288 11.79 -24.75 35.60
CA LEU A 288 12.97 -25.61 35.50
C LEU A 288 13.84 -25.56 36.76
N THR A 289 13.98 -24.38 37.38
CA THR A 289 14.69 -24.23 38.65
C THR A 289 14.01 -25.03 39.75
N HIS A 290 12.67 -24.99 39.82
CA HIS A 290 11.89 -25.76 40.79
C HIS A 290 12.07 -27.27 40.63
N GLU A 291 12.01 -27.78 39.39
CA GLU A 291 12.21 -29.20 39.11
C GLU A 291 13.64 -29.66 39.41
N LEU A 292 14.65 -28.89 39.00
CA LEU A 292 16.06 -29.21 39.32
C LEU A 292 16.34 -29.16 40.83
N THR A 293 15.67 -28.27 41.57
CA THR A 293 15.81 -28.19 43.03
C THR A 293 15.17 -29.40 43.70
N LYS A 294 14.02 -29.90 43.21
CA LYS A 294 13.42 -31.15 43.68
C LYS A 294 14.35 -32.35 43.45
N ASP A 295 15.06 -32.35 42.33
CA ASP A 295 16.05 -33.37 41.99
C ASP A 295 17.36 -33.24 42.81
N GLY A 296 17.44 -32.28 43.73
CA GLY A 296 18.53 -32.15 44.71
C GLY A 296 19.80 -31.47 44.18
N LEU A 297 19.73 -30.80 43.02
CA LEU A 297 20.88 -30.13 42.46
C LEU A 297 21.28 -28.89 43.27
N SER A 298 22.60 -28.68 43.37
CA SER A 298 23.16 -27.47 44.00
C SER A 298 22.92 -26.23 43.13
N TYR A 299 22.95 -25.04 43.74
CA TYR A 299 22.80 -23.77 43.04
C TYR A 299 23.74 -23.63 41.83
N GLU A 300 25.02 -23.99 41.99
CA GLU A 300 26.02 -23.91 40.91
C GLU A 300 25.69 -24.86 39.77
N SER A 301 25.21 -26.07 40.08
CA SER A 301 24.78 -27.04 39.08
C SER A 301 23.55 -26.55 38.31
N ILE A 302 22.55 -25.98 39.00
CA ILE A 302 21.35 -25.41 38.39
C ILE A 302 21.71 -24.25 37.46
N PHE A 303 22.62 -23.39 37.89
CA PHE A 303 23.08 -22.26 37.08
C PHE A 303 23.75 -22.72 35.78
N ASN A 304 24.62 -23.73 35.85
CA ASN A 304 25.30 -24.29 34.69
C ASN A 304 24.33 -24.98 33.71
N GLU A 305 23.33 -25.71 34.22
CA GLU A 305 22.34 -26.39 33.38
C GLU A 305 21.41 -25.41 32.64
N LEU A 306 21.11 -24.26 33.26
CA LEU A 306 20.22 -23.24 32.72
C LEU A 306 20.95 -22.05 32.06
N GLU A 307 22.28 -22.09 31.97
CA GLU A 307 23.13 -20.96 31.55
C GLU A 307 22.66 -20.34 30.22
N GLU A 308 22.40 -21.18 29.21
CA GLU A 308 21.96 -20.72 27.88
C GLU A 308 20.61 -19.98 27.92
N LEU A 309 19.70 -20.43 28.79
CA LEU A 309 18.40 -19.78 28.99
C LEU A 309 18.56 -18.49 29.80
N ILE A 310 19.42 -18.48 30.83
CA ILE A 310 19.72 -17.32 31.68
C ILE A 310 20.38 -16.21 30.85
N LEU A 311 21.36 -16.54 30.01
CA LEU A 311 22.11 -15.58 29.21
C LEU A 311 21.39 -15.14 27.93
N TYR A 312 20.32 -15.83 27.53
CA TYR A 312 19.54 -15.45 26.36
C TYR A 312 18.89 -14.08 26.56
N ASN A 313 19.23 -13.13 25.69
CA ASN A 313 18.59 -11.83 25.59
C ASN A 313 17.82 -11.75 24.28
N ALA A 314 16.52 -11.46 24.37
CA ALA A 314 15.68 -11.29 23.19
C ALA A 314 16.22 -10.12 22.33
N PRO A 315 16.54 -10.35 21.05
CA PRO A 315 17.01 -9.28 20.19
C PRO A 315 15.89 -8.27 19.95
N VAL A 316 16.25 -6.99 19.92
CA VAL A 316 15.33 -5.94 19.47
C VAL A 316 15.18 -6.08 17.96
N ILE A 317 14.11 -6.76 17.51
CA ILE A 317 13.81 -6.95 16.09
C ILE A 317 13.37 -5.60 15.52
N LYS A 318 14.32 -4.83 14.96
CA LYS A 318 14.04 -3.51 14.34
C LYS A 318 13.31 -3.62 12.99
N LYS A 319 13.31 -4.79 12.36
CA LYS A 319 12.61 -5.07 11.10
C LYS A 319 11.94 -6.44 11.17
N ALA A 320 10.61 -6.45 11.14
CA ALA A 320 9.81 -7.68 11.07
C ALA A 320 9.89 -8.29 9.66
N ASN A 321 10.97 -9.03 9.40
CA ASN A 321 11.08 -9.90 8.23
C ASN A 321 10.80 -11.33 8.67
N LYS A 322 9.92 -12.03 7.95
CA LYS A 322 9.55 -13.43 8.23
C LYS A 322 10.76 -14.32 8.47
N LYS A 323 11.83 -14.20 7.67
CA LYS A 323 13.07 -14.98 7.84
C LYS A 323 13.80 -14.69 9.16
N VAL A 324 13.78 -13.43 9.61
CA VAL A 324 14.41 -13.03 10.87
C VAL A 324 13.61 -13.58 12.05
N ILE A 325 12.29 -13.47 11.99
CA ILE A 325 11.37 -14.04 12.99
C ILE A 325 11.53 -15.56 13.04
N GLU A 326 11.51 -16.25 11.89
CA GLU A 326 11.76 -17.70 11.79
C GLU A 326 13.11 -18.11 12.39
N SER A 327 14.19 -17.39 12.06
CA SER A 327 15.52 -17.69 12.61
C SER A 327 15.56 -17.55 14.13
N GLU A 328 14.82 -16.58 14.67
CA GLU A 328 14.78 -16.30 16.09
C GLU A 328 13.96 -17.34 16.86
N VAL A 329 12.80 -17.74 16.31
CA VAL A 329 11.98 -18.82 16.86
C VAL A 329 12.75 -20.14 16.85
N ASN A 330 13.43 -20.46 15.75
CA ASN A 330 14.28 -21.66 15.65
C ASN A 330 15.42 -21.65 16.67
N LYS A 331 16.02 -20.49 16.93
CA LYS A 331 17.07 -20.35 17.96
C LYS A 331 16.51 -20.63 19.36
N ARG A 332 15.32 -20.12 19.70
CA ARG A 332 14.68 -20.38 20.99
C ARG A 332 14.28 -21.84 21.15
N LEU A 333 13.74 -22.45 20.11
CA LEU A 333 13.45 -23.89 20.08
C LEU A 333 14.71 -24.73 20.32
N LYS A 334 15.83 -24.34 19.72
CA LYS A 334 17.12 -25.00 19.94
C LYS A 334 17.56 -24.93 21.40
N ILE A 335 17.47 -23.76 22.04
CA ILE A 335 17.79 -23.57 23.46
C ILE A 335 16.90 -24.47 24.34
N VAL A 336 15.59 -24.51 24.08
CA VAL A 336 14.66 -25.38 24.84
C VAL A 336 15.05 -26.84 24.70
N ASN A 337 15.36 -27.30 23.48
CA ASN A 337 15.74 -28.69 23.22
C ASN A 337 17.10 -29.05 23.84
N GLU A 338 18.08 -28.14 23.82
CA GLU A 338 19.39 -28.35 24.46
C GLU A 338 19.25 -28.45 25.98
N VAL A 339 18.46 -27.57 26.61
CA VAL A 339 18.17 -27.62 28.05
C VAL A 339 17.40 -28.89 28.42
N LEU A 340 16.35 -29.25 27.68
CA LEU A 340 15.58 -30.48 27.90
C LEU A 340 16.44 -31.75 27.77
N LYS A 341 17.34 -31.78 26.79
CA LYS A 341 18.24 -32.92 26.59
C LYS A 341 19.20 -33.08 27.78
N LYS A 342 19.78 -31.98 28.29
CA LYS A 342 20.65 -32.03 29.47
C LYS A 342 19.89 -32.56 30.69
N LEU A 343 18.66 -32.10 30.90
CA LEU A 343 17.78 -32.57 31.99
C LEU A 343 17.40 -34.05 31.89
N MET A 344 17.16 -34.58 30.68
CA MET A 344 16.88 -36.00 30.50
C MET A 344 18.11 -36.89 30.70
N VAL A 345 19.32 -36.37 30.42
CA VAL A 345 20.58 -37.10 30.64
C VAL A 345 20.94 -37.16 32.12
N SER A 346 20.73 -36.08 32.89
CA SER A 346 21.01 -36.10 34.34
C SER A 346 20.05 -36.99 35.12
N LYS A 347 18.84 -37.23 34.62
CA LYS A 347 17.82 -38.08 35.27
C LYS A 347 18.01 -39.58 35.04
N ASN A 348 18.84 -39.95 34.06
CA ASN A 348 19.18 -41.34 33.71
C ASN A 348 20.60 -41.75 34.17
N ALA A 349 21.33 -40.86 34.82
CA ALA A 349 22.62 -41.10 35.47
C ALA A 349 22.40 -41.24 36.97
#